data_AF-A0A238JQL7-F1
#
_entry.id   AF-A0A238JQL7-F1
#
_cell.length_a   1.000
_cell.length_b   1.000
_cell.length_c   1.000
_cell.angle_alpha   90.00
_cell.angle_beta   90.00
_cell.angle_gamma   90.00
#
_symmetry.space_group_name_H-M   'P 1'
#
loop_
_entity.id
_entity.type
_entity.pdbx_description
1 polymer ?
#
loop_
_entity_poly.entity_id
_entity_poly.type
_entity_poly.pdbx_seq_one_letter_code
_entity_poly.pdbx_strand_id
1 'polypeptide(L)'
;MDTPLPKTEIFPPAKSESAPGAFSAIRAKRARLDGMMACYDICNITPREIDALVDKMLAAGQPLDADMLMFSSFGERYRGHLCDITGQAADASSAADMMSVAKDQLGIAQRAEDARSVATWVTFIDFLDVIRARTLKYMGVEESLA
;
A
#
# COMPACT_ATOMS: atom_id res chain seq x y z
N MET A 1 -31.52 -46.56 44.85
CA MET A 1 -30.49 -45.50 45.03
C MET A 1 -30.39 -44.77 43.71
N ASP A 2 -31.14 -43.68 43.61
CA ASP A 2 -31.24 -42.82 42.43
C ASP A 2 -30.23 -41.67 42.58
N THR A 3 -29.23 -41.63 41.72
CA THR A 3 -28.34 -40.46 41.59
C THR A 3 -28.62 -39.79 40.24
N PRO A 4 -29.04 -38.52 40.20
CA PRO A 4 -29.30 -37.83 38.95
C PRO A 4 -28.00 -37.37 38.29
N LEU A 5 -27.93 -37.53 36.96
CA LEU A 5 -26.83 -37.04 36.12
C LEU A 5 -26.80 -35.50 36.08
N PRO A 6 -25.61 -34.87 35.95
CA PRO A 6 -25.47 -33.43 35.87
C PRO A 6 -26.03 -32.87 34.55
N LYS A 7 -26.74 -31.74 34.65
CA LYS A 7 -27.35 -31.01 33.54
C LYS A 7 -26.25 -30.48 32.61
N THR A 8 -26.33 -30.84 31.34
CA THR A 8 -25.50 -30.27 30.27
C THR A 8 -25.77 -28.77 30.16
N GLU A 9 -24.80 -27.94 30.55
CA GLU A 9 -24.84 -26.51 30.24
C GLU A 9 -24.76 -26.35 28.72
N ILE A 10 -25.85 -25.85 28.15
CA ILE A 10 -25.92 -25.42 26.76
C ILE A 10 -25.00 -24.20 26.64
N PHE A 11 -23.81 -24.41 26.08
CA PHE A 11 -22.94 -23.32 25.64
C PHE A 11 -23.75 -22.37 24.74
N PRO A 12 -23.80 -21.06 25.02
CA PRO A 12 -24.49 -20.12 24.15
C PRO A 12 -23.79 -20.11 22.78
N PRO A 13 -24.53 -20.06 21.66
CA PRO A 13 -23.90 -19.93 20.36
C PRO A 13 -23.13 -18.62 20.32
N ALA A 14 -21.86 -18.71 19.92
CA ALA A 14 -21.03 -17.56 19.61
C ALA A 14 -21.85 -16.61 18.72
N LYS A 15 -21.91 -15.33 19.09
CA LYS A 15 -22.54 -14.29 18.28
C LYS A 15 -21.93 -14.35 16.88
N SER A 16 -22.64 -14.97 15.95
CA SER A 16 -22.30 -14.90 14.54
C SER A 16 -22.56 -13.46 14.11
N GLU A 17 -21.51 -12.65 14.02
CA GLU A 17 -21.58 -11.44 13.21
C GLU A 17 -22.09 -11.86 11.84
N SER A 18 -23.29 -11.40 11.49
CA SER A 18 -23.96 -11.86 10.29
C SER A 18 -23.13 -11.45 9.07
N ALA A 19 -22.90 -12.39 8.16
CA ALA A 19 -22.11 -12.20 6.95
C ALA A 19 -22.42 -10.91 6.16
N PRO A 20 -23.69 -10.42 6.06
CA PRO A 20 -23.99 -9.15 5.37
C PRO A 20 -23.28 -7.92 5.95
N GLY A 21 -23.06 -7.89 7.27
CA GLY A 21 -22.34 -6.80 7.95
C GLY A 21 -20.85 -6.80 7.61
N ALA A 22 -20.22 -7.98 7.56
CA ALA A 22 -18.82 -8.14 7.22
C ALA A 22 -18.50 -7.68 5.78
N PHE A 23 -19.33 -8.07 4.79
CA PHE A 23 -19.15 -7.64 3.40
C PHE A 23 -19.34 -6.13 3.22
N SER A 24 -20.29 -5.53 3.94
CA SER A 24 -20.49 -4.07 3.94
C SER A 24 -19.27 -3.34 4.52
N ALA A 25 -18.74 -3.81 5.66
CA ALA A 25 -17.56 -3.25 6.30
C ALA A 25 -16.31 -3.36 5.40
N ILE A 26 -16.12 -4.50 4.73
CA ILE A 26 -15.02 -4.69 3.77
C ILE A 26 -15.14 -3.71 2.61
N ARG A 27 -16.34 -3.52 2.05
CA ARG A 27 -16.57 -2.57 0.95
C ARG A 27 -16.31 -1.12 1.37
N ALA A 28 -16.77 -0.73 2.55
CA ALA A 28 -16.54 0.60 3.11
C ALA A 28 -15.05 0.86 3.37
N LYS A 29 -14.32 -0.13 3.89
CA LYS A 29 -12.86 -0.06 4.09
C LYS A 29 -12.13 0.12 2.76
N ARG A 30 -12.51 -0.64 1.73
CA ARG A 30 -11.93 -0.54 0.38
C ARG A 30 -12.17 0.82 -0.26
N ALA A 31 -13.39 1.35 -0.21
CA ALA A 31 -13.70 2.67 -0.75
C ALA A 31 -12.91 3.81 -0.07
N ARG A 32 -12.66 3.71 1.25
CA ARG A 32 -11.80 4.66 1.97
C ARG A 32 -10.34 4.59 1.51
N LEU A 33 -9.82 3.39 1.33
CA LEU A 33 -8.47 3.17 0.82
C LEU A 33 -8.32 3.72 -0.61
N ASP A 34 -9.31 3.49 -1.46
CA ASP A 34 -9.32 3.96 -2.85
C ASP A 34 -9.34 5.48 -2.92
N GLY A 35 -10.21 6.14 -2.15
CA GLY A 35 -10.28 7.61 -2.13
C GLY A 35 -9.03 8.27 -1.54
N MET A 36 -8.34 7.58 -0.62
CA MET A 36 -7.09 8.03 -0.05
C MET A 36 -5.93 7.96 -1.05
N MET A 37 -5.76 6.83 -1.72
CA MET A 37 -4.73 6.65 -2.76
C MET A 37 -4.94 7.62 -3.92
N ALA A 38 -6.20 7.88 -4.27
CA ALA A 38 -6.57 8.79 -5.34
C ALA A 38 -6.19 10.25 -5.13
N CYS A 39 -5.87 10.66 -3.90
CA CYS A 39 -5.38 12.01 -3.63
C CYS A 39 -3.92 12.22 -4.05
N TYR A 40 -3.22 11.17 -4.47
CA TYR A 40 -1.79 11.21 -4.74
C TYR A 40 -1.51 10.82 -6.20
N ASP A 41 -0.84 11.71 -6.91
CA ASP A 41 -0.30 11.42 -8.24
C ASP A 41 1.12 10.87 -8.11
N ILE A 42 1.27 9.55 -8.22
CA ILE A 42 2.58 8.90 -8.08
C ILE A 42 3.58 9.27 -9.19
N CYS A 43 3.11 9.84 -10.30
CA CYS A 43 3.97 10.36 -11.36
C CYS A 43 4.47 11.79 -11.04
N ASN A 44 3.95 12.41 -9.99
CA ASN A 44 4.34 13.74 -9.52
C ASN A 44 4.17 13.82 -7.99
N ILE A 45 4.89 12.97 -7.27
CA ILE A 45 4.78 12.85 -5.81
C ILE A 45 6.04 13.35 -5.11
N THR A 46 5.87 14.12 -4.05
CA THR A 46 6.98 14.57 -3.20
C THR A 46 7.32 13.52 -2.12
N PRO A 47 8.56 13.49 -1.61
CA PRO A 47 8.95 12.63 -0.48
C PRO A 47 8.05 12.77 0.75
N ARG A 48 7.54 13.98 1.03
CA ARG A 48 6.59 14.22 2.12
C ARG A 48 5.22 13.59 1.87
N GLU A 49 4.76 13.63 0.62
CA GLU A 49 3.50 13.00 0.23
C GLU A 49 3.59 11.48 0.24
N ILE A 50 4.76 10.90 -0.10
CA ILE A 50 5.04 9.47 0.07
C ILE A 50 4.86 9.07 1.54
N ASP A 51 5.49 9.78 2.47
CA ASP A 51 5.34 9.50 3.91
C ASP A 51 3.88 9.60 4.36
N ALA A 52 3.17 10.64 3.92
CA ALA A 52 1.76 10.84 4.25
C ALA A 52 0.87 9.73 3.68
N LEU A 53 1.13 9.26 2.46
CA LEU A 53 0.40 8.15 1.85
C LEU A 53 0.65 6.85 2.61
N VAL A 54 1.91 6.53 2.93
CA VAL A 54 2.28 5.34 3.72
C VAL A 54 1.58 5.34 5.08
N ASP A 55 1.62 6.46 5.82
CA ASP A 55 0.98 6.58 7.13
C ASP A 55 -0.53 6.36 7.04
N LYS A 56 -1.16 6.92 6.02
CA LYS A 56 -2.60 6.75 5.79
C LYS A 56 -2.96 5.31 5.39
N MET A 57 -2.14 4.64 4.56
CA MET A 57 -2.32 3.23 4.19
C MET A 57 -2.19 2.31 5.41
N LEU A 58 -1.19 2.54 6.26
CA LEU A 58 -1.00 1.82 7.52
C LEU A 58 -2.17 2.05 8.49
N ALA A 59 -2.62 3.29 8.65
CA ALA A 59 -3.79 3.63 9.48
C ALA A 59 -5.08 2.99 8.95
N ALA A 60 -5.18 2.79 7.62
CA ALA A 60 -6.26 2.03 6.98
C ALA A 60 -6.10 0.51 7.14
N GLY A 61 -5.05 0.03 7.81
CA GLY A 61 -4.77 -1.38 8.07
C GLY A 61 -4.32 -2.14 6.82
N GLN A 62 -3.58 -1.49 5.92
CA GLN A 62 -2.76 -2.20 4.94
C GLN A 62 -1.56 -2.86 5.64
N PRO A 63 -1.19 -4.09 5.25
CA PRO A 63 -0.01 -4.74 5.79
C PRO A 63 1.27 -4.01 5.35
N LEU A 64 2.29 -4.08 6.20
CA LEU A 64 3.64 -3.65 5.84
C LEU A 64 4.35 -4.78 5.10
N ASP A 65 4.31 -4.72 3.77
CA ASP A 65 5.00 -5.63 2.86
C ASP A 65 6.27 -5.01 2.27
N ALA A 66 6.97 -5.77 1.42
CA ALA A 66 8.21 -5.35 0.80
C ALA A 66 8.03 -4.12 -0.12
N ASP A 67 6.91 -4.04 -0.84
CA ASP A 67 6.63 -2.93 -1.75
C ASP A 67 6.33 -1.64 -0.99
N MET A 68 5.58 -1.73 0.11
CA MET A 68 5.29 -0.58 0.96
C MET A 68 6.54 -0.11 1.72
N LEU A 69 7.42 -1.04 2.13
CA LEU A 69 8.74 -0.71 2.67
C LEU A 69 9.60 0.00 1.61
N MET A 70 9.66 -0.54 0.39
CA MET A 70 10.43 0.07 -0.68
C MET A 70 9.88 1.45 -1.04
N PHE A 71 8.56 1.61 -1.12
CA PHE A 71 7.92 2.90 -1.32
C PHE A 71 8.29 3.89 -0.21
N SER A 72 8.23 3.47 1.06
CA SER A 72 8.59 4.32 2.21
C SER A 72 10.05 4.79 2.19
N SER A 73 10.96 4.04 1.55
CA SER A 73 12.38 4.43 1.43
C SER A 73 12.59 5.67 0.56
N PHE A 74 11.61 6.02 -0.30
CA PHE A 74 11.63 7.25 -1.08
C PHE A 74 11.07 8.46 -0.31
N GLY A 75 10.54 8.24 0.89
CA GLY A 75 9.95 9.27 1.76
C GLY A 75 10.98 10.24 2.37
N GLU A 76 10.48 11.39 2.83
CA GLU A 76 11.27 12.43 3.51
C GLU A 76 11.95 11.88 4.77
N ARG A 77 11.27 11.06 5.58
CA ARG A 77 11.82 10.52 6.83
C ARG A 77 13.02 9.60 6.60
N TYR A 78 12.89 8.66 5.65
CA TYR A 78 13.99 7.74 5.36
C TYR A 78 15.17 8.47 4.72
N ARG A 79 14.90 9.34 3.75
CA ARG A 79 15.93 10.14 3.09
C ARG A 79 16.62 11.09 4.06
N GLY A 80 15.89 11.71 4.99
CA GLY A 80 16.45 12.52 6.06
C GLY A 80 17.40 11.74 6.95
N HIS A 81 17.05 10.50 7.31
CA HIS A 81 17.97 9.63 8.06
C HIS A 81 19.23 9.29 7.24
N LEU A 82 19.10 9.09 5.93
CA LEU A 82 20.27 8.95 5.06
C LEU A 82 21.10 10.22 4.98
N CYS A 83 20.50 11.43 5.04
CA CYS A 83 21.24 12.68 5.11
C CYS A 83 22.12 12.75 6.35
N ASP A 84 21.59 12.36 7.50
CA ASP A 84 22.33 12.35 8.76
C ASP A 84 23.55 11.42 8.69
N ILE A 85 23.45 10.34 7.92
CA ILE A 85 24.53 9.34 7.76
C ILE A 85 25.54 9.78 6.68
N THR A 86 25.06 10.31 5.55
CA THR A 86 25.87 10.55 4.34
C THR A 86 26.36 11.99 4.20
N GLY A 87 25.80 12.93 4.97
CA GLY A 87 26.08 14.35 4.89
C GLY A 87 25.52 15.04 3.64
N GLN A 88 24.73 14.33 2.81
CA GLN A 88 24.08 14.91 1.63
C GLN A 88 22.69 15.40 1.99
N ALA A 89 22.37 16.66 1.68
CA ALA A 89 21.04 17.20 1.89
C ALA A 89 20.02 16.54 0.94
N ALA A 90 18.95 15.97 1.49
CA ALA A 90 17.81 15.52 0.71
C ALA A 90 16.86 16.71 0.50
N ASP A 91 16.58 17.01 -0.76
CA ASP A 91 15.48 17.89 -1.10
C ASP A 91 14.16 17.12 -1.02
N ALA A 92 13.38 17.39 0.03
CA ALA A 92 12.07 16.82 0.24
C ALA A 92 10.94 17.57 -0.51
N SER A 93 11.25 18.68 -1.18
CA SER A 93 10.30 19.48 -1.94
C SER A 93 10.25 19.13 -3.42
N SER A 94 11.29 18.45 -3.93
CA SER A 94 11.33 17.99 -5.31
C SER A 94 10.42 16.79 -5.51
N ALA A 95 9.38 16.96 -6.33
CA ALA A 95 8.51 15.89 -6.77
C ALA A 95 9.26 14.96 -7.74
N ALA A 96 8.93 13.67 -7.69
CA ALA A 96 9.50 12.65 -8.56
C ALA A 96 8.39 11.85 -9.25
N ASP A 97 8.69 11.40 -10.46
CA ASP A 97 7.89 10.39 -11.14
C ASP A 97 8.35 9.00 -10.69
N MET A 98 7.64 8.43 -9.72
CA MET A 98 7.99 7.12 -9.17
C MET A 98 7.85 6.00 -10.18
N MET A 99 6.96 6.14 -11.16
CA MET A 99 6.80 5.16 -12.23
C MET A 99 8.00 5.17 -13.17
N SER A 100 8.48 6.35 -13.55
CA SER A 100 9.71 6.48 -14.34
C SER A 100 10.93 5.97 -13.57
N VAL A 101 11.06 6.32 -12.29
CA VAL A 101 12.15 5.79 -11.43
C VAL A 101 12.15 4.26 -11.39
N ALA A 102 10.99 3.62 -11.17
CA ALA A 102 10.90 2.17 -11.11
C ALA A 102 11.25 1.51 -12.45
N LYS A 103 10.80 2.08 -13.57
CA LYS A 103 11.12 1.59 -14.93
C LYS A 103 12.60 1.73 -15.27
N ASP A 104 13.21 2.84 -14.87
CA ASP A 104 14.66 3.05 -15.06
C ASP A 104 15.47 2.01 -14.29
N GLN A 105 15.09 1.74 -13.03
CA GLN A 105 15.75 0.72 -12.21
C GLN A 105 15.52 -0.70 -12.74
N LEU A 106 14.33 -1.01 -13.25
CA LEU A 106 14.07 -2.26 -13.96
C LEU A 106 14.99 -2.41 -15.17
N GLY A 107 15.14 -1.36 -15.97
CA GLY A 107 16.04 -1.36 -17.13
C GLY A 107 17.51 -1.56 -16.73
N ILE A 108 17.95 -1.00 -15.60
CA ILE A 108 19.29 -1.24 -15.05
C ILE A 108 19.44 -2.71 -14.63
N ALA A 109 18.47 -3.25 -13.88
CA ALA A 109 18.49 -4.65 -13.42
C ALA A 109 18.51 -5.65 -14.58
N GLN A 110 17.75 -5.37 -15.65
CA GLN A 110 17.74 -6.18 -16.87
C GLN A 110 19.10 -6.18 -17.56
N ARG A 111 19.75 -5.01 -17.70
CA ARG A 111 21.10 -4.91 -18.29
C ARG A 111 22.18 -5.55 -17.43
N ALA A 112 21.99 -5.58 -16.11
CA ALA A 112 22.88 -6.25 -15.17
C ALA A 112 22.64 -7.77 -15.08
N GLU A 113 21.64 -8.30 -15.80
CA GLU A 113 21.21 -9.70 -15.76
C GLU A 113 20.88 -10.21 -14.33
N ASP A 114 20.46 -9.29 -13.44
CA ASP A 114 20.07 -9.62 -12.07
C ASP A 114 18.60 -9.99 -12.00
N ALA A 115 18.31 -11.28 -12.16
CA ALA A 115 16.96 -11.82 -12.13
C ALA A 115 16.19 -11.50 -10.84
N ARG A 116 16.87 -11.38 -9.68
CA ARG A 116 16.20 -11.05 -8.42
C ARG A 116 15.74 -9.60 -8.43
N SER A 117 16.63 -8.68 -8.80
CA SER A 117 16.29 -7.26 -8.89
C SER A 117 15.21 -7.00 -9.93
N VAL A 118 15.24 -7.70 -11.06
CA VAL A 118 14.17 -7.63 -12.08
C VAL A 118 12.80 -7.99 -11.47
N ALA A 119 12.71 -9.11 -10.75
CA ALA A 119 11.45 -9.51 -10.11
C ALA A 119 10.97 -8.49 -9.07
N THR A 120 11.88 -7.92 -8.28
CA THR A 120 11.55 -6.86 -7.31
C THR A 120 11.00 -5.61 -7.99
N TRP A 121 11.62 -5.15 -9.07
CA TRP A 121 11.14 -3.94 -9.76
C TRP A 121 9.82 -4.17 -10.51
N VAL A 122 9.58 -5.37 -11.04
CA VAL A 122 8.28 -5.71 -11.65
C VAL A 122 7.15 -5.67 -10.62
N THR A 123 7.34 -6.34 -9.47
CA THR A 123 6.33 -6.34 -8.39
C THR A 123 6.05 -4.94 -7.85
N PHE A 124 7.08 -4.10 -7.75
CA PHE A 124 6.89 -2.72 -7.35
C PHE A 124 6.16 -1.87 -8.39
N ILE A 125 6.41 -2.09 -9.68
CA ILE A 125 5.65 -1.41 -10.75
C ILE A 125 4.18 -1.80 -10.66
N ASP A 126 3.86 -3.08 -10.43
CA ASP A 126 2.47 -3.53 -10.24
C ASP A 126 1.81 -2.83 -9.03
N PHE A 127 2.55 -2.68 -7.92
CA PHE A 127 2.11 -1.93 -6.75
C PHE A 127 1.80 -0.46 -7.09
N LEU A 128 2.70 0.21 -7.81
CA LEU A 128 2.52 1.60 -8.23
C LEU A 128 1.33 1.75 -9.20
N ASP A 129 1.14 0.81 -10.13
CA ASP A 129 0.02 0.82 -11.06
C ASP A 129 -1.33 0.67 -10.33
N VAL A 130 -1.40 -0.09 -9.24
CA VAL A 130 -2.61 -0.16 -8.41
C VAL A 130 -2.96 1.21 -7.81
N ILE A 131 -1.97 1.98 -7.36
CA ILE A 131 -2.19 3.34 -6.84
C ILE A 131 -2.63 4.27 -7.97
N ARG A 132 -1.90 4.26 -9.09
CA ARG A 132 -2.19 5.10 -10.27
C ARG A 132 -3.57 4.84 -10.85
N ALA A 133 -3.98 3.59 -10.99
CA ALA A 133 -5.30 3.22 -11.50
C ALA A 133 -6.42 3.79 -10.62
N ARG A 134 -6.22 3.86 -9.30
CA ARG A 134 -7.17 4.48 -8.39
C ARG A 134 -7.21 6.00 -8.55
N THR A 135 -6.05 6.65 -8.68
CA THR A 135 -5.98 8.09 -8.96
C THR A 135 -6.70 8.45 -10.27
N LEU A 136 -6.43 7.73 -11.36
CA LEU A 136 -7.08 7.95 -12.66
C LEU A 136 -8.60 7.77 -12.60
N LYS A 137 -9.06 6.70 -11.94
CA LYS A 137 -10.49 6.43 -11.74
C LYS A 137 -11.20 7.57 -10.99
N TYR A 138 -10.56 8.17 -9.99
CA TYR A 138 -11.12 9.29 -9.23
C TYR A 138 -11.06 10.62 -9.98
N MET A 139 -10.08 10.80 -10.87
CA MET A 139 -10.01 11.97 -11.75
C MET A 139 -10.98 11.90 -12.93
N GLY A 140 -11.75 10.81 -13.07
CA GLY A 140 -12.69 10.62 -14.19
C GLY A 140 -11.99 10.39 -15.53
N VAL A 141 -10.69 10.09 -15.50
CA VAL A 141 -9.90 9.73 -16.67
C VAL A 141 -9.97 8.21 -16.80
N GLU A 142 -11.11 7.69 -17.26
CA GLU A 142 -11.15 6.31 -17.73
C GLU A 142 -10.37 6.26 -19.05
N GLU A 143 -9.14 5.72 -19.03
CA GLU A 143 -8.54 5.23 -20.26
C GLU A 143 -9.46 4.11 -20.79
N SER A 144 -10.17 4.42 -21.87
CA SER A 144 -10.78 3.44 -22.75
C SER A 144 -9.64 2.55 -23.29
N LEU A 145 -9.32 1.48 -22.56
CA LEU A 145 -8.54 0.37 -23.08
C LEU A 145 -9.39 -0.32 -24.16
N ALA A 146 -9.16 0.11 -25.40
CA ALA A 146 -9.56 -0.61 -26.62
C ALA A 146 -8.53 -1.69 -26.95
#